data_AF-F6KZU2-F1
#
_entry.id   AF-F6KZU2-F1
#
_cell.length_a   1.000
_cell.length_b   1.000
_cell.length_c   1.000
_cell.angle_alpha   90.00
_cell.angle_beta   90.00
_cell.angle_gamma   90.00
#
_symmetry.space_group_name_H-M   'P 1'
#
loop_
_entity.id
_entity.type
_entity.pdbx_description
1 polymer ?
#
loop_
_entity_poly.entity_id
_entity_poly.type
_entity_poly.pdbx_seq_one_letter_code
_entity_poly.pdbx_strand_id
1 'polypeptide(L)'
;FILNIGEYNHPLILSATQVLAYQDRIDDIQSIKKSHLDIILATNPEIILIGTGEKQLLLPIEIINQIAKAGKSVDFMASDTACKTYNLLVNENRNVSCIII
;
A
#
# COMPACT_ATOMS: atom_id res chain seq x y z
N PHE A 1 -11.09 6.91 2.79
CA PHE A 1 -10.78 5.48 2.65
C PHE A 1 -11.69 4.69 3.57
N ILE A 2 -12.53 3.83 3.01
CA ILE A 2 -13.45 2.98 3.78
C ILE A 2 -12.84 1.58 3.79
N LEU A 3 -12.40 1.15 4.97
CA LEU A 3 -11.74 -0.14 5.20
C LEU A 3 -12.53 -0.91 6.25
N ASN A 4 -12.38 -2.23 6.30
CA ASN A 4 -13.01 -3.06 7.34
C ASN A 4 -12.60 -2.64 8.76
N ILE A 5 -11.46 -1.97 8.89
CA ILE A 5 -10.87 -1.47 10.14
C ILE A 5 -11.22 -0.01 10.45
N GLY A 6 -12.11 0.62 9.67
CA GLY A 6 -12.60 1.98 9.90
C GLY A 6 -12.48 2.91 8.69
N GLU A 7 -12.84 4.18 8.91
CA GLU A 7 -12.79 5.24 7.91
C GLU A 7 -11.63 6.21 8.17
N TYR A 8 -10.89 6.53 7.11
CA TYR A 8 -9.70 7.37 7.18
C TYR A 8 -9.70 8.42 6.07
N ASN A 9 -9.10 9.56 6.32
CA ASN A 9 -9.07 10.73 5.43
C ASN A 9 -7.65 11.22 5.11
N HIS A 10 -6.64 10.40 5.37
CA HIS A 10 -5.24 10.70 5.17
C HIS A 10 -4.51 9.44 4.68
N PRO A 11 -3.32 9.57 4.06
CA PRO A 11 -2.58 8.42 3.56
C PRO A 11 -2.22 7.41 4.65
N LEU A 12 -2.29 6.13 4.32
CA LEU A 12 -2.08 5.01 5.25
C LEU A 12 -1.07 4.02 4.71
N ILE A 13 -0.38 3.36 5.63
CA ILE A 13 0.28 2.09 5.39
C ILE A 13 -0.47 1.02 6.19
N LEU A 14 -0.80 -0.10 5.55
CA LEU A 14 -1.62 -1.16 6.10
C LEU A 14 -0.90 -2.50 5.96
N SER A 15 -0.98 -3.35 6.97
CA SER A 15 -0.85 -4.81 6.83
C SER A 15 -2.25 -5.44 6.87
N ALA A 16 -2.34 -6.75 6.65
CA ALA A 16 -3.59 -7.49 6.78
C ALA A 16 -4.23 -7.40 8.19
N THR A 17 -3.47 -7.00 9.20
CA THR A 17 -3.90 -7.03 10.61
C THR A 17 -3.96 -5.66 11.28
N GLN A 18 -3.26 -4.65 10.77
CA GLN A 18 -3.15 -3.36 11.45
C GLN A 18 -2.76 -2.21 10.51
N VAL A 19 -3.05 -0.99 10.95
CA VAL A 19 -2.45 0.23 10.40
C VAL A 19 -1.02 0.36 10.93
N LEU A 20 -0.08 0.62 10.04
CA LEU A 20 1.34 0.75 10.37
C LEU A 20 1.72 2.22 10.48
N ALA A 21 2.43 2.56 11.56
CA ALA A 21 2.97 3.89 11.75
C ALA A 21 4.14 4.13 10.80
N TYR A 22 4.23 5.36 10.29
CA TYR A 22 5.33 5.82 9.44
C TYR A 22 5.65 7.27 9.82
N GLN A 23 6.92 7.69 9.63
CA GLN A 23 7.41 9.00 10.09
C GLN A 23 7.44 10.04 8.97
N ASP A 24 7.90 9.63 7.78
CA ASP A 24 8.01 10.47 6.61
C ASP A 24 6.61 10.76 6.04
N ARG A 25 6.31 12.03 5.72
CA ARG A 25 5.00 12.36 5.15
C ARG A 25 4.81 11.72 3.76
N ILE A 26 3.60 11.22 3.53
CA ILE A 26 3.12 10.81 2.21
C ILE A 26 2.06 11.84 1.78
N ASP A 27 2.31 12.52 0.68
CA ASP A 27 1.40 13.53 0.09
C ASP A 27 0.86 13.07 -1.27
N ASP A 28 1.72 12.43 -2.05
CA ASP A 28 1.41 11.92 -3.37
C ASP A 28 2.26 10.68 -3.69
N ILE A 29 2.06 10.13 -4.89
CA ILE A 29 2.78 8.93 -5.33
C ILE A 29 4.30 9.13 -5.43
N GLN A 30 4.76 10.35 -5.68
CA GLN A 30 6.18 10.70 -5.81
C GLN A 30 6.85 10.82 -4.43
N SER A 31 6.07 11.06 -3.38
CA SER A 31 6.53 11.13 -1.99
C SER A 31 6.75 9.75 -1.35
N ILE A 32 6.40 8.65 -2.02
CA ILE A 32 6.72 7.31 -1.52
C ILE A 32 8.25 7.15 -1.50
N LYS A 33 8.79 6.91 -0.30
CA LYS A 33 10.21 6.68 -0.08
C LYS A 33 10.47 5.21 0.21
N LYS A 34 11.74 4.86 0.13
CA LYS A 34 12.28 3.57 0.60
C LYS A 34 11.83 3.22 2.02
N SER A 35 11.79 4.18 2.94
CA SER A 35 11.34 3.95 4.33
C SER A 35 9.92 3.40 4.42
N HIS A 36 9.00 3.86 3.57
CA HIS A 36 7.62 3.34 3.50
C HIS A 36 7.58 1.90 2.97
N LEU A 37 8.42 1.60 1.97
CA LEU A 37 8.52 0.24 1.43
C LEU A 37 9.14 -0.71 2.43
N ASP A 38 10.15 -0.28 3.18
CA ASP A 38 10.80 -1.11 4.19
C ASP A 38 9.79 -1.50 5.29
N ILE A 39 8.87 -0.61 5.66
CA ILE A 39 7.74 -0.90 6.58
C ILE A 39 6.83 -1.98 6.00
N ILE A 40 6.43 -1.88 4.73
CA ILE A 40 5.63 -2.92 4.08
C ILE A 40 6.39 -4.23 3.99
N LEU A 41 7.64 -4.22 3.52
CA LEU A 41 8.40 -5.45 3.31
C LEU A 41 8.67 -6.19 4.63
N ALA A 42 8.76 -5.46 5.76
CA ALA A 42 8.87 -6.03 7.09
C ALA A 42 7.64 -6.85 7.53
N THR A 43 6.46 -6.61 6.93
CA THR A 43 5.27 -7.46 7.17
C THR A 43 5.32 -8.79 6.41
N ASN A 44 6.33 -8.97 5.55
CA ASN A 44 6.50 -10.09 4.62
C ASN A 44 5.20 -10.43 3.86
N PRO A 45 4.64 -9.48 3.09
CA PRO A 45 3.37 -9.67 2.42
C PRO A 45 3.49 -10.68 1.27
N GLU A 46 2.39 -11.37 0.99
CA GLU A 46 2.21 -12.11 -0.27
C GLU A 46 1.82 -11.15 -1.40
N ILE A 47 1.03 -10.13 -1.09
CA ILE A 47 0.45 -9.19 -2.06
C ILE A 47 0.72 -7.76 -1.58
N ILE A 48 1.25 -6.93 -2.48
CA ILE A 48 1.45 -5.49 -2.23
C ILE A 48 0.54 -4.69 -3.15
N LEU A 49 -0.27 -3.81 -2.57
CA LEU A 49 -1.10 -2.87 -3.33
C LEU A 49 -0.66 -1.44 -3.04
N ILE A 50 -0.70 -0.57 -4.06
CA ILE A 50 -0.54 0.87 -3.86
C ILE A 50 -1.71 1.60 -4.51
N GLY A 51 -2.50 2.25 -3.66
CA GLY A 51 -3.55 3.19 -4.03
C GLY A 51 -2.94 4.55 -4.33
N THR A 52 -3.09 5.02 -5.57
CA THR A 52 -2.39 6.20 -6.10
C THR A 52 -3.24 7.48 -6.12
N GLY A 53 -4.32 7.53 -5.34
CA GLY A 53 -5.29 8.63 -5.32
C GLY A 53 -6.50 8.37 -6.21
N GLU A 54 -7.02 9.41 -6.87
CA GLU A 54 -8.26 9.31 -7.66
C GLU A 54 -8.15 8.42 -8.91
N LYS A 55 -6.94 8.24 -9.43
CA LYS A 55 -6.66 7.48 -10.66
C LYS A 55 -5.45 6.60 -10.44
N GLN A 56 -5.38 5.50 -11.20
CA GLN A 56 -4.17 4.70 -11.30
C GLN A 56 -3.05 5.53 -11.94
N LEU A 57 -1.95 5.68 -11.23
CA LEU A 57 -0.74 6.34 -11.70
C LEU A 57 0.44 5.36 -11.69
N LEU A 58 1.39 5.57 -12.59
CA LEU A 58 2.63 4.80 -12.60
C LEU A 58 3.53 5.31 -11.47
N LEU A 59 4.15 4.40 -10.73
CA LEU A 59 5.13 4.77 -9.69
C LEU A 59 6.48 5.15 -10.29
N PRO A 60 7.30 5.89 -9.53
CA PRO A 60 8.72 6.05 -9.82
C PRO A 60 9.39 4.68 -10.04
N ILE A 61 10.24 4.60 -11.06
CA ILE A 61 10.92 3.36 -11.45
C ILE A 61 11.78 2.80 -10.30
N GLU A 62 12.28 3.67 -9.42
CA GLU A 62 13.04 3.33 -8.23
C GLU A 62 12.24 2.46 -7.27
N ILE A 63 10.95 2.75 -7.09
CA ILE A 63 10.05 2.00 -6.21
C ILE A 63 9.79 0.60 -6.78
N ILE A 64 9.47 0.54 -8.07
CA ILE A 64 9.25 -0.73 -8.77
C ILE A 64 10.51 -1.62 -8.66
N ASN A 65 11.68 -1.04 -8.91
CA ASN A 65 12.95 -1.76 -8.81
C ASN A 65 13.26 -2.24 -7.39
N GLN A 66 12.92 -1.46 -6.36
CA GLN A 66 13.14 -1.85 -4.97
C GLN A 66 12.27 -3.05 -4.58
N ILE A 67 11.00 -3.03 -4.97
CA ILE A 67 10.07 -4.14 -4.70
C ILE A 67 10.50 -5.40 -5.46
N ALA A 68 10.91 -5.25 -6.72
CA ALA A 68 11.42 -6.36 -7.53
C ALA A 68 12.70 -6.98 -6.93
N LYS A 69 13.62 -6.16 -6.40
CA LYS A 69 14.83 -6.65 -5.70
C LYS A 69 14.50 -7.45 -4.44
N ALA A 70 13.37 -7.18 -3.79
CA ALA A 70 12.88 -7.97 -2.68
C ALA A 70 12.15 -9.26 -3.12
N GLY A 71 12.09 -9.55 -4.42
CA GLY A 71 11.42 -10.73 -4.97
C GLY A 71 9.89 -10.66 -4.86
N LYS A 72 9.33 -9.46 -4.73
CA LYS A 72 7.89 -9.22 -4.61
C LYS A 72 7.35 -8.52 -5.86
N SER A 73 6.06 -8.62 -6.08
CA SER A 73 5.31 -7.84 -7.08
C SER A 73 4.41 -6.83 -6.39
N VAL A 74 4.02 -5.79 -7.12
CA VAL A 74 3.11 -4.75 -6.62
C VAL A 74 2.09 -4.40 -7.69
N ASP A 75 0.84 -4.23 -7.26
CA ASP A 75 -0.25 -3.76 -8.11
C ASP A 75 -0.62 -2.31 -7.77
N PHE A 76 -0.89 -1.55 -8.83
CA PHE A 76 -1.24 -0.13 -8.74
C PHE A 76 -2.67 0.08 -9.18
N MET A 77 -3.42 0.87 -8.41
CA MET A 77 -4.81 1.18 -8.73
C MET A 77 -5.24 2.49 -8.08
N ALA A 78 -6.40 3.01 -8.46
CA ALA A 78 -7.02 4.11 -7.73
C ALA A 78 -7.27 3.71 -6.26
N SER A 79 -7.17 4.66 -5.33
CA SER A 79 -7.26 4.41 -3.89
C SER A 79 -8.61 3.84 -3.46
N ASP A 80 -9.69 4.20 -4.15
CA ASP A 80 -11.02 3.64 -3.90
C ASP A 80 -11.07 2.12 -4.21
N THR A 81 -10.39 1.72 -5.27
CA THR A 81 -10.26 0.34 -5.73
C THR A 81 -9.30 -0.41 -4.82
N ALA A 82 -8.19 0.22 -4.42
CA ALA A 82 -7.26 -0.36 -3.45
C ALA A 82 -7.94 -0.68 -2.11
N CYS A 83 -8.81 0.20 -1.59
CA CYS A 83 -9.57 -0.06 -0.37
C CYS A 83 -10.47 -1.31 -0.51
N LYS A 84 -11.21 -1.41 -1.63
CA LYS A 84 -12.10 -2.55 -1.91
C LYS A 84 -11.31 -3.86 -2.05
N THR A 85 -10.22 -3.85 -2.81
CA THR A 85 -9.35 -5.01 -3.01
C THR A 85 -8.68 -5.43 -1.70
N TYR A 86 -8.20 -4.49 -0.90
CA TYR A 86 -7.65 -4.78 0.44
C TYR A 86 -8.68 -5.48 1.32
N ASN A 87 -9.91 -4.94 1.42
CA ASN A 87 -10.98 -5.55 2.23
C ASN A 87 -11.30 -6.97 1.76
N LEU A 88 -11.34 -7.20 0.44
CA LEU A 88 -11.55 -8.53 -0.12
C LEU A 88 -10.42 -9.49 0.28
N LEU A 89 -9.17 -9.11 0.07
CA LEU A 89 -8.00 -9.94 0.38
C LEU A 89 -7.87 -10.26 1.87
N VAL A 90 -8.13 -9.28 2.74
CA VAL A 90 -8.15 -9.51 4.19
C VAL A 90 -9.26 -10.50 4.57
N ASN A 91 -10.44 -10.38 3.99
CA ASN A 91 -11.55 -11.32 4.23
C ASN A 91 -11.24 -12.74 3.71
N GLU A 92 -10.39 -12.86 2.69
CA GLU A 92 -9.88 -14.13 2.19
C GLU A 92 -8.69 -14.69 3.01
N ASN A 93 -8.33 -14.04 4.12
CA ASN A 93 -7.14 -14.36 4.94
C ASN A 93 -5.82 -14.33 4.15
N ARG A 94 -5.74 -13.49 3.11
CA ARG A 94 -4.50 -13.27 2.35
C ARG A 94 -3.61 -12.29 3.09
N ASN A 95 -2.31 -12.55 3.10
CA ASN A 95 -1.33 -11.64 3.68
C ASN A 95 -1.05 -10.47 2.71
N VAL A 96 -1.89 -9.45 2.77
CA VAL A 96 -1.78 -8.23 1.97
C VAL A 96 -1.13 -7.10 2.76
N SER A 97 -0.38 -6.23 2.09
CA SER A 97 0.03 -4.94 2.64
C SER A 97 -0.16 -3.83 1.61
N CYS A 98 -0.58 -2.65 2.06
CA CYS A 98 -0.97 -1.56 1.18
C CYS A 98 -0.37 -0.22 1.60
N ILE A 99 -0.07 0.63 0.63
CA ILE A 99 -0.05 2.09 0.81
C ILE A 99 -1.30 2.64 0.13
N ILE A 100 -2.07 3.49 0.81
CA ILE A 100 -3.23 4.17 0.22
C ILE A 100 -3.01 5.67 0.38
N ILE A 101 -3.01 6.40 -0.74
CA ILE A 101 -2.81 7.85 -0.81
C ILE A 101 -4.12 8.56 -1.11
#